data_AF-B9Z0L8-F1
#
_entry.id   AF-B9Z0L8-F1
#
_cell.length_a   1.000
_cell.length_b   1.000
_cell.length_c   1.000
_cell.angle_alpha   90.00
_cell.angle_beta   90.00
_cell.angle_gamma   90.00
#
_symmetry.space_group_name_H-M   'P 1'
#
loop_
_entity.id
_entity.type
_entity.pdbx_description
1 polymer ?
#
loop_
_entity_poly.entity_id
_entity_poly.type
_entity_poly.pdbx_seq_one_letter_code
_entity_poly.pdbx_strand_id
1 'polypeptide(L)' 'MSTHPSAAELAIVHPDAAGIDIGAQFHVVAVSPERDDQPVRSFRSFTQDLHALAAWLKALGITSVAMESTGVHWIPPH' A
#
# COMPACT_ATOMS: atom_id res chain seq x y z
N MET A 1 10.59 -38.32 9.13
CA MET A 1 9.78 -37.08 9.25
C MET A 1 10.76 -35.95 9.50
N SER A 2 11.14 -35.21 8.45
CA SER A 2 12.06 -34.08 8.57
C SER A 2 11.29 -32.86 9.03
N THR A 3 11.60 -32.34 10.21
CA THR A 3 11.07 -31.06 10.69
C THR A 3 11.82 -29.94 9.97
N HIS A 4 11.21 -29.38 8.94
CA HIS A 4 11.59 -28.04 8.50
C HIS A 4 11.22 -27.07 9.62
N PRO A 5 12.10 -26.12 10.00
CA PRO A 5 11.67 -25.06 10.89
C PRO A 5 10.49 -24.37 10.22
N SER A 6 9.31 -24.40 10.84
CA SER A 6 8.21 -23.54 10.39
C SER A 6 8.79 -22.14 10.41
N ALA A 7 8.67 -21.42 9.30
CA ALA A 7 9.02 -20.01 9.22
C ALA A 7 8.56 -19.36 10.54
N ALA A 8 9.51 -18.90 11.35
CA ALA A 8 9.16 -18.15 12.55
C ALA A 8 8.13 -17.11 12.11
N GLU A 9 6.94 -17.13 12.71
CA GLU A 9 5.83 -16.28 12.31
C GLU A 9 6.35 -14.87 12.12
N LEU A 10 6.34 -14.39 10.87
CA LEU A 10 6.86 -13.07 10.55
C LEU A 10 6.00 -12.05 11.28
N ALA A 11 6.56 -11.44 12.32
CA ALA A 11 5.86 -10.45 13.11
C ALA A 11 5.56 -9.21 12.25
N ILE A 12 4.31 -8.76 12.28
CA ILE A 12 3.90 -7.52 11.61
C ILE A 12 4.49 -6.34 12.40
N VAL A 13 5.39 -5.59 11.79
CA VAL A 13 6.04 -4.41 12.40
C VAL A 13 5.22 -3.13 12.19
N HIS A 14 4.52 -3.01 11.06
CA HIS A 14 3.68 -1.86 10.72
C HIS A 14 2.26 -2.34 10.36
N PRO A 15 1.37 -2.48 11.35
CA PRO A 15 0.01 -3.00 11.12
C PRO A 15 -0.87 -2.02 10.33
N ASP A 16 -0.58 -0.73 10.38
CA ASP A 16 -1.29 0.36 9.69
C ASP A 16 -0.58 0.82 8.40
N ALA A 17 0.08 -0.11 7.71
CA ALA A 17 0.78 0.15 6.46
C ALA A 17 -0.07 -0.17 5.21
N ALA A 18 0.14 0.60 4.15
CA ALA A 18 -0.31 0.27 2.80
C ALA A 18 0.87 0.16 1.82
N GLY A 19 0.71 -0.65 0.77
CA GLY A 19 1.61 -0.69 -0.38
C GLY A 19 0.99 0.01 -1.58
N ILE A 20 1.77 0.81 -2.30
CA ILE A 20 1.35 1.44 -3.56
C ILE A 20 2.36 1.10 -4.66
N ASP A 21 1.89 0.46 -5.72
CA ASP A 21 2.58 0.35 -7.01
C ASP A 21 2.13 1.52 -7.91
N ILE A 22 3.08 2.38 -8.29
CA ILE A 22 2.85 3.64 -8.98
C ILE A 22 3.14 3.48 -10.47
N GLY A 23 2.07 3.37 -11.26
CA GLY A 23 2.09 3.54 -12.71
C GLY A 23 1.71 4.94 -13.17
N ALA A 24 2.11 5.28 -14.40
CA ALA A 24 1.80 6.58 -15.01
C ALA A 24 0.30 6.82 -15.24
N GLN A 25 -0.48 5.76 -15.47
CA GLN A 25 -1.93 5.86 -15.74
C GLN A 25 -2.80 5.56 -14.50
N PHE A 26 -2.30 4.75 -13.58
CA PHE A 26 -3.02 4.33 -12.39
C PHE A 26 -2.05 3.83 -11.31
N HIS A 27 -2.53 3.78 -10.08
CA HIS A 27 -1.83 3.25 -8.92
C HIS A 27 -2.60 2.05 -8.38
N VAL A 28 -1.90 0.97 -8.08
CA VAL A 28 -2.47 -0.20 -7.41
C VAL A 28 -2.11 -0.11 -5.94
N VAL A 29 -3.12 -0.13 -5.08
CA VAL A 29 -2.97 0.10 -3.64
C VAL A 29 -3.48 -1.11 -2.88
N ALA A 30 -2.66 -1.64 -1.98
CA ALA A 30 -2.99 -2.77 -1.11
C ALA A 30 -2.95 -2.36 0.36
N VAL A 31 -3.97 -2.77 1.12
CA VAL A 31 -4.03 -2.71 2.59
C VAL A 31 -4.18 -4.12 3.17
N SER A 32 -4.13 -4.26 4.50
CA SER A 32 -4.45 -5.54 5.16
C SER A 32 -5.86 -6.02 4.75
N PRO A 33 -6.06 -7.32 4.47
CA PRO A 33 -7.36 -7.90 4.12
C PRO A 33 -8.41 -7.75 5.23
N GLU A 34 -7.98 -7.49 6.47
CA GLU A 34 -8.89 -7.25 7.61
C GLU A 34 -9.45 -5.82 7.65
N ARG A 35 -8.95 -4.91 6.81
CA ARG A 35 -9.33 -3.49 6.84
C ARG A 35 -10.46 -3.14 5.87
N ASP A 36 -10.68 -3.92 4.82
CA ASP A 36 -11.65 -3.59 3.77
C ASP A 36 -12.03 -4.85 2.98
N ASP A 37 -13.31 -4.99 2.60
CA ASP A 37 -13.80 -6.10 1.78
C ASP A 37 -13.16 -6.13 0.38
N GLN A 38 -12.65 -5.00 -0.10
CA GLN A 38 -11.86 -4.84 -1.31
C GLN A 38 -10.49 -4.23 -0.95
N PRO A 39 -9.56 -5.04 -0.41
CA PRO A 39 -8.30 -4.57 0.16
C PRO A 39 -7.25 -4.18 -0.90
N VAL A 40 -7.50 -4.50 -2.17
CA VAL A 40 -6.67 -4.07 -3.30
C VAL A 40 -7.55 -3.27 -4.27
N ARG A 41 -7.13 -2.04 -4.57
CA ARG A 41 -7.88 -1.11 -5.43
C ARG A 41 -6.95 -0.39 -6.39
N SER A 42 -7.50 -0.01 -7.54
CA SER A 42 -6.79 0.82 -8.53
C SER A 42 -7.39 2.22 -8.60
N PHE A 43 -6.55 3.24 -8.60
CA PHE A 43 -6.92 4.66 -8.74
C PHE A 43 -6.21 5.25 -9.94
N ARG A 44 -6.85 6.15 -10.71
CA ARG A 44 -6.12 6.86 -11.79
C ARG A 44 -5.08 7.82 -11.21
N SER A 45 -4.13 8.24 -12.03
CA SER A 45 -3.08 9.20 -11.64
C SER A 45 -3.52 10.67 -11.68
N PHE A 46 -4.81 10.96 -11.87
CA PHE A 46 -5.34 12.33 -11.88
C PHE A 46 -5.69 12.81 -10.47
N THR A 47 -5.62 14.12 -10.23
CA THR A 47 -5.78 14.74 -8.90
C THR A 47 -7.03 14.28 -8.14
N GLN A 48 -8.17 14.11 -8.83
CA GLN A 48 -9.39 13.65 -8.19
C GLN A 48 -9.25 12.23 -7.63
N ASP A 49 -8.70 11.31 -8.39
CA ASP A 49 -8.46 9.93 -7.99
C ASP A 49 -7.39 9.84 -6.89
N LEU A 50 -6.36 10.68 -6.93
CA LEU A 50 -5.36 10.78 -5.86
C LEU A 50 -5.98 11.25 -4.54
N HIS A 51 -6.92 12.20 -4.58
CA HIS A 51 -7.68 12.59 -3.40
C HIS A 51 -8.59 11.47 -2.89
N ALA A 52 -9.22 10.72 -3.80
CA ALA A 52 -10.05 9.57 -3.43
C ALA A 52 -9.21 8.45 -2.77
N LEU A 53 -8.03 8.16 -3.32
CA LEU A 53 -7.03 7.26 -2.73
C LEU A 53 -6.67 7.72 -1.31
N ALA A 54 -6.29 8.99 -1.15
CA ALA A 54 -5.90 9.54 0.15
C ALA A 54 -7.05 9.50 1.17
N ALA A 55 -8.28 9.79 0.75
CA ALA A 55 -9.46 9.72 1.60
C ALA A 55 -9.73 8.27 2.06
N TRP A 56 -9.59 7.30 1.16
CA TRP A 56 -9.76 5.89 1.49
C TRP A 56 -8.70 5.40 2.48
N LEU A 57 -7.41 5.69 2.24
CA LEU A 57 -6.35 5.30 3.19
C LEU A 57 -6.53 5.93 4.58
N LYS A 58 -6.97 7.19 4.65
CA LYS A 58 -7.29 7.85 5.92
C LYS A 58 -8.47 7.21 6.64
N ALA A 59 -9.52 6.84 5.92
CA ALA A 59 -10.68 6.18 6.50
C ALA A 59 -10.33 4.81 7.11
N LEU A 60 -9.33 4.13 6.56
CA LEU A 60 -8.81 2.85 7.07
C LEU A 60 -7.75 3.00 8.17
N GLY A 61 -7.42 4.23 8.57
CA GLY A 61 -6.42 4.50 9.60
C GLY A 61 -4.98 4.19 9.18
N ILE A 62 -4.68 4.17 7.89
CA ILE A 62 -3.31 3.93 7.40
C ILE A 62 -2.42 5.11 7.76
N THR A 63 -1.27 4.82 8.37
CA THR A 63 -0.30 5.83 8.84
C THR A 63 1.02 5.80 8.10
N SER A 64 1.36 4.69 7.44
CA SER A 64 2.58 4.54 6.66
C SER A 64 2.29 3.91 5.30
N VAL A 65 3.07 4.31 4.30
CA VAL A 65 2.92 3.81 2.94
C VAL A 65 4.28 3.46 2.36
N ALA A 66 4.43 2.25 1.84
CA ALA A 66 5.53 1.89 0.96
C ALA A 66 5.12 2.18 -0.48
N MET A 67 5.92 2.98 -1.19
CA MET A 67 5.66 3.39 -2.57
C MET A 67 6.74 2.80 -3.47
N GLU A 68 6.34 1.99 -4.45
CA GLU A 68 7.20 1.45 -5.49
C GLU A 68 6.88 2.14 -6.81
N SER A 69 7.93 2.48 -7.57
CA SER A 69 7.78 2.92 -8.94
C SER A 69 9.04 2.56 -9.74
N THR A 70 8.84 2.23 -11.01
CA THR A 70 9.91 1.95 -11.96
C THR A 70 10.55 3.23 -12.54
N GLY A 71 9.99 4.41 -12.27
CA GLY A 71 10.51 5.72 -12.68
C GLY A 71 10.65 6.70 -11.51
N VAL A 72 11.27 7.87 -11.77
CA VAL A 72 11.38 8.93 -10.74
C VAL A 72 10.06 9.71 -10.67
N HIS A 73 9.26 9.43 -9.65
CA HIS A 73 7.99 10.11 -9.39
C HIS A 73 8.02 11.10 -8.22
N TRP A 74 9.13 11.17 -7.47
CA TRP A 74 9.31 12.11 -6.38
C TRP A 74 10.75 12.65 -6.33
N ILE A 75 10.88 13.91 -5.94
CA ILE A 75 12.13 14.52 -5.51
C ILE A 75 11.90 14.96 -4.06
N PRO A 76 12.65 14.44 -3.07
CA PRO A 76 12.48 14.86 -1.70
C PRO A 76 12.79 16.36 -1.55
N PRO A 77 12.03 17.10 -0.72
CA PRO A 77 12.37 18.49 -0.41
C PRO A 77 13.75 18.56 0.28
N HIS A 78 14.52 19.60 -0.04
CA HIS A 78 15.80 19.91 0.60
C HIS A 78 15.64 20.42 2.03
#